data_AF-A0A0C2QYI3-F1
#
_entry.id   AF-A0A0C2QYI3-F1
#
_cell.length_a   1.000
_cell.length_b   1.000
_cell.length_c   1.000
_cell.angle_alpha   90.00
_cell.angle_beta   90.00
_cell.angle_gamma   90.00
#
_symmetry.space_group_name_H-M   'P 1'
#
loop_
_entity.id
_entity.type
_entity.pdbx_description
1 polymer ?
#
loop_
_entity_poly.entity_id
_entity_poly.type
_entity_poly.pdbx_seq_one_letter_code
_entity_poly.pdbx_strand_id
1 'polypeptide(L)' 'MNINIRKFILFFSGVLGIFLFFVIQNYIKNEPVDWWNNLVGGFIIISFTLLISWLWNGTTKGS' A
#
# COMPACT_ATOMS: atom_id res chain seq x y z
N MET A 1 12.81 -12.68 -18.32
CA MET A 1 12.15 -12.55 -17.00
C MET A 1 10.64 -12.43 -17.26
N ASN A 2 9.85 -13.48 -17.00
CA ASN A 2 8.38 -13.42 -17.20
C ASN A 2 7.75 -12.67 -16.03
N ILE A 3 7.36 -11.42 -16.26
CA ILE A 3 6.65 -10.61 -15.25
C ILE A 3 5.24 -11.20 -15.11
N ASN A 4 4.86 -11.58 -13.89
CA ASN A 4 3.52 -12.06 -13.62
C ASN A 4 2.56 -10.88 -13.51
N ILE A 5 1.90 -10.56 -14.63
CA ILE A 5 0.97 -9.43 -14.79
C ILE A 5 -0.11 -9.41 -13.69
N ARG A 6 -0.63 -10.58 -13.29
CA ARG A 6 -1.66 -10.66 -12.25
C ARG A 6 -1.18 -10.11 -10.91
N LYS A 7 0.06 -10.45 -10.51
CA LYS A 7 0.65 -9.95 -9.26
C LYS A 7 0.91 -8.45 -9.32
N PHE A 8 1.31 -7.96 -10.49
CA PHE A 8 1.51 -6.53 -10.73
C PHE A 8 0.18 -5.77 -10.58
N ILE A 9 -0.88 -6.21 -11.24
CA ILE A 9 -2.21 -5.57 -11.14
C ILE A 9 -2.70 -5.54 -9.69
N LEU A 10 -2.58 -6.66 -8.96
CA LEU A 10 -2.97 -6.73 -7.55
C LEU A 10 -2.20 -5.71 -6.70
N PHE A 11 -0.88 -5.61 -6.89
CA PHE A 11 -0.05 -4.64 -6.17
C PHE A 11 -0.51 -3.20 -6.45
N PHE A 12 -0.63 -2.81 -7.72
CA PHE A 12 -1.02 -1.45 -8.10
C PHE A 12 -2.45 -1.11 -7.66
N SER A 13 -3.38 -2.07 -7.72
CA SER A 13 -4.74 -1.88 -7.22
C SER A 13 -4.78 -1.62 -5.72
N GLY A 14 -3.90 -2.27 -4.94
CA GLY A 14 -3.75 -2.01 -3.52
C GLY A 14 -3.19 -0.61 -3.23
N VAL A 15 -2.14 -0.20 -3.96
CA VAL A 15 -1.56 1.16 -3.85
C VAL A 15 -2.64 2.21 -4.14
N LEU A 16 -3.38 2.01 -5.24
CA LEU A 16 -4.44 2.93 -5.64
C LEU A 16 -5.58 2.99 -4.60
N GLY A 17 -5.97 1.86 -4.01
CA GLY A 17 -7.00 1.83 -2.97
C GLY A 17 -6.62 2.63 -1.73
N ILE A 18 -5.38 2.48 -1.24
CA ILE A 18 -4.89 3.22 -0.08
C ILE A 18 -4.73 4.71 -0.42
N PHE A 19 -4.25 5.02 -1.62
CA PHE A 19 -4.14 6.39 -2.10
C PHE A 19 -5.52 7.08 -2.11
N LEU A 20 -6.54 6.44 -2.69
CA LEU A 20 -7.90 6.98 -2.72
C LEU A 20 -8.48 7.15 -1.31
N PHE A 21 -8.19 6.23 -0.39
CA PHE A 21 -8.59 6.36 1.01
C PHE A 21 -8.06 7.67 1.63
N PHE A 22 -6.78 8.01 1.43
CA PHE A 22 -6.22 9.26 1.93
C PHE A 22 -6.80 10.51 1.26
N VAL A 23 -7.04 10.46 -0.05
CA VAL A 23 -7.70 11.56 -0.77
C VAL A 23 -9.11 11.80 -0.20
N ILE A 24 -9.88 10.73 0.03
CA ILE A 24 -11.21 10.81 0.65
C ILE A 24 -11.12 11.38 2.06
N GLN A 25 -10.12 10.99 2.85
CA GLN A 25 -9.90 11.55 4.19
C GLN A 25 -9.65 13.06 4.17
N ASN A 26 -8.80 13.55 3.26
CA ASN A 26 -8.55 14.99 3.13
C ASN A 26 -9.82 15.73 2.68
N TYR A 27 -10.59 15.14 1.76
CA TYR A 27 -11.87 15.70 1.33
C TYR A 27 -12.87 15.82 2.49
N ILE A 28 -13.02 14.77 3.32
CA ILE A 28 -13.89 14.79 4.50
C ILE A 28 -13.46 15.88 5.50
N LYS A 29 -12.14 16.11 5.63
CA LYS A 29 -11.58 17.11 6.54
C LYS A 29 -11.58 18.55 5.97
N ASN A 30 -12.01 18.74 4.72
CA ASN A 30 -11.87 20.01 3.98
C ASN A 30 -10.41 20.51 3.93
N GLU A 31 -9.45 19.59 3.95
CA GLU A 31 -8.02 19.90 3.81
C GLU A 31 -7.64 19.90 2.33
N PRO A 32 -6.68 20.74 1.90
CA PRO A 32 -6.16 20.68 0.55
C PRO A 32 -5.58 19.28 0.28
N VAL A 33 -5.96 18.69 -0.85
CA VAL A 33 -5.47 17.35 -1.23
C VAL A 33 -3.99 17.44 -1.59
N ASP A 34 -3.14 16.96 -0.68
CA ASP A 34 -1.72 16.80 -0.93
C ASP A 34 -1.46 15.46 -1.63
N TRP A 35 -1.47 15.51 -2.97
CA TRP A 35 -1.28 14.35 -3.84
C TRP A 35 0.00 13.59 -3.55
N TRP A 36 1.11 14.29 -3.25
CA TRP A 36 2.40 13.66 -3.03
C TRP A 36 2.45 12.94 -1.68
N ASN A 37 2.01 13.62 -0.62
CA ASN A 37 2.01 13.02 0.71
C ASN A 37 1.05 11.82 0.81
N ASN A 38 -0.11 11.87 0.16
CA ASN A 38 -1.04 10.73 0.10
C ASN A 38 -0.46 9.53 -0.65
N LEU A 39 0.26 9.77 -1.74
CA LEU A 39 0.89 8.73 -2.55
C LEU A 39 2.08 8.09 -1.82
N VAL A 40 2.95 8.91 -1.21
CA VAL A 40 4.05 8.43 -0.36
C VAL A 40 3.51 7.66 0.85
N GLY A 41 2.47 8.18 1.51
CA GLY A 41 1.79 7.48 2.61
C GLY A 41 1.27 6.11 2.19
N GLY A 42 0.70 5.99 0.99
CA GLY A 42 0.27 4.72 0.41
C GLY A 42 1.43 3.72 0.22
N PHE A 43 2.56 4.17 -0.33
CA PHE A 43 3.76 3.34 -0.47
C PHE A 43 4.33 2.88 0.87
N ILE A 44 4.33 3.75 1.88
CA ILE A 44 4.80 3.42 3.23
C ILE A 44 3.95 2.31 3.84
N ILE A 45 2.61 2.42 3.79
CA ILE A 45 1.70 1.41 4.35
C ILE A 45 1.90 0.05 3.67
N ILE A 46 2.02 0.02 2.35
CA ILE A 46 2.22 -1.24 1.62
C ILE A 46 3.58 -1.85 1.95
N SER A 47 4.63 -1.05 2.01
CA SER A 47 5.97 -1.50 2.39
C SER A 47 5.97 -2.08 3.80
N PHE A 48 5.27 -1.44 4.74
CA PHE A 48 5.14 -1.93 6.11
C PHE A 48 4.31 -3.22 6.20
N THR A 49 3.25 -3.32 5.41
CA THR A 49 2.42 -4.54 5.32
C THR A 49 3.24 -5.72 4.78
N LEU A 50 4.05 -5.48 3.74
CA LEU A 50 4.97 -6.49 3.19
C LEU A 50 6.05 -6.88 4.20
N LEU A 51 6.60 -5.91 4.94
CA LEU A 51 7.57 -6.15 6.01
C LEU A 51 6.96 -7.05 7.10
N ILE A 52 5.76 -6.73 7.61
CA ILE A 52 5.06 -7.55 8.59
C ILE A 52 4.78 -8.95 8.04
N SER A 53 4.29 -9.05 6.80
CA SER A 53 4.03 -10.34 6.15
C SER A 53 5.30 -11.18 6.03
N TRP A 54 6.45 -10.56 5.75
CA TRP A 54 7.75 -11.22 5.72
C TRP A 54 8.20 -11.68 7.11
N LEU A 55 8.11 -10.81 8.13
CA LEU A 55 8.42 -11.17 9.52
C LEU A 55 7.58 -12.33 10.01
N TRP A 56 6.28 -12.31 9.73
CA TRP A 56 5.35 -13.38 10.10
C TRP A 56 5.66 -14.71 9.40
N ASN A 57 6.01 -14.67 8.10
CA ASN A 57 6.47 -15.85 7.38
C ASN A 57 7.79 -16.43 7.90
N GLY A 58 8.64 -15.60 8.50
CA GLY A 58 9.86 -16.06 9.19
C GLY A 58 9.53 -16.84 10.46
N THR A 59 8.57 -16.35 11.25
CA THR A 59 8.16 -16.99 12.51
C THR A 59 7.43 -18.31 12.30
N THR A 60 6.54 -18.41 11.31
CA THR A 60 5.75 -19.63 11.04
C THR A 60 6.54 -20.77 10.40
N LYS A 61 7.72 -20.49 9.83
CA LYS A 61 8.63 -21.53 9.32
C LYS A 61 9.62 -22.05 10.37
N GLY A 62 9.66 -21.43 11.56
CA GLY A 62 10.50 -21.81 12.68
C GLY A 62 9.80 -22.64 13.77
N SER A 63 8.49 -22.91 13.62
CA SER A 63 7.67 -23.78 14.48
C SER A 63 7.27 -25.05 13.74
#